data_AF-A0A0L0LJN1-F1
#
_entry.id   AF-A0A0L0LJN1-F1
#
_cell.length_a   1.000
_cell.length_b   1.000
_cell.length_c   1.000
_cell.angle_alpha   90.00
_cell.angle_beta   90.00
_cell.angle_gamma   90.00
#
_symmetry.space_group_name_H-M   'P 1'
#
loop_
_entity.id
_entity.type
_entity.pdbx_description
1 polymer ?
#
loop_
_entity_poly.entity_id
_entity_poly.type
_entity_poly.pdbx_seq_one_letter_code
_entity_poly.pdbx_strand_id
1 'polypeptide(L)'
;MAKKFFKVGFNVFLYVFAAIGLFLMVGYFAVKLGFTNETGIIDIQRDAFLGAQVVPTKEAGPKVPWKESEEWQVLSAAITRDQAVLNKAATDSGVSARLITANLVAEQLRLFFTEREYYKQFFYPLKILGSQTQFSWGVMGMKEDTAIKVEQHLKDPSSPFYPGAQYEHLLDFQTTDIEKERFTRMTDQHNHYWSYLYAGLYIKQIEAQWKTAGFPITGNIGVLSTLYNIGFSHSNPNPDPKVGGAAITAGDKTFSFGGLAEDFYNSDLLIDILPK
;
A
#
# COMPACT_ATOMS: atom_id res chain seq x y z
N MET A 1 18.34 57.59 -14.89
CA MET A 1 17.47 56.53 -15.45
C MET A 1 17.74 55.15 -14.87
N ALA A 2 18.99 54.67 -14.78
CA ALA A 2 19.33 53.31 -14.30
C ALA A 2 18.75 52.88 -12.93
N LYS A 3 18.73 53.77 -11.92
CA LYS A 3 18.18 53.45 -10.58
C LYS A 3 16.68 53.14 -10.58
N LYS A 4 15.90 53.75 -11.49
CA LYS A 4 14.44 53.55 -11.56
C LYS A 4 14.11 52.20 -12.21
N PHE A 5 14.85 51.84 -13.26
CA PHE A 5 14.74 50.52 -13.90
C PHE A 5 15.16 49.38 -12.96
N PHE A 6 16.23 49.57 -12.18
CA PHE A 6 16.65 48.58 -11.18
C PHE A 6 15.59 48.37 -10.09
N LYS A 7 14.98 49.44 -9.57
CA LYS A 7 13.93 49.35 -8.54
C LYS A 7 12.67 48.65 -9.06
N VAL A 8 12.28 48.91 -10.31
CA VAL A 8 11.14 48.23 -10.94
C VAL A 8 11.44 46.75 -11.16
N GLY A 9 12.62 46.41 -11.70
CA GLY A 9 13.03 45.01 -11.89
C GLY A 9 13.11 44.23 -10.58
N PHE A 10 13.65 44.83 -9.52
CA PHE A 10 13.72 44.22 -8.20
C PHE A 10 12.32 43.97 -7.61
N ASN A 11 11.40 44.93 -7.73
CA ASN A 11 10.03 44.76 -7.24
C ASN A 11 9.28 43.66 -8.00
N VAL A 12 9.45 43.59 -9.33
CA VAL A 12 8.85 42.52 -10.15
C VAL A 12 9.38 41.16 -9.71
N PHE A 13 10.70 41.03 -9.53
CA PHE A 13 11.31 39.80 -9.03
C PHE A 13 10.76 39.40 -7.65
N LEU A 14 10.63 40.37 -6.74
CA LEU A 14 10.15 40.14 -5.38
C LEU A 14 8.68 39.69 -5.35
N TYR A 15 7.83 40.26 -6.21
CA TYR A 15 6.44 39.82 -6.35
C TYR A 15 6.31 38.43 -6.98
N VAL A 16 7.12 38.10 -7.99
CA VAL A 16 7.15 36.76 -8.58
C VAL A 16 7.60 35.74 -7.54
N PHE A 17 8.64 36.04 -6.78
CA PHE A 17 9.14 35.17 -5.72
C PHE A 17 8.10 34.96 -4.60
N ALA A 18 7.42 36.02 -4.17
CA ALA A 18 6.34 35.94 -3.18
C ALA A 18 5.14 35.13 -3.69
N ALA A 19 4.78 35.27 -4.98
CA ALA A 19 3.69 34.49 -5.58
C ALA A 19 4.02 32.99 -5.64
N ILE A 20 5.27 32.63 -5.98
CA ILE A 20 5.74 31.23 -5.94
C ILE A 20 5.69 30.71 -4.49
N GLY A 21 6.18 31.49 -3.53
CA GLY A 21 6.13 31.11 -2.10
C GLY A 21 4.72 30.89 -1.59
N LEU A 22 3.77 31.76 -1.98
CA LEU A 22 2.36 31.61 -1.64
C LEU A 22 1.75 30.35 -2.27
N PHE A 23 2.05 30.08 -3.55
CA PHE A 23 1.57 28.90 -4.25
C PHE A 23 2.06 27.60 -3.58
N LEU A 24 3.35 27.54 -3.23
CA LEU A 24 3.93 26.39 -2.53
C LEU A 24 3.34 26.22 -1.12
N MET A 25 3.12 27.32 -0.40
CA MET A 25 2.48 27.29 0.92
C MET A 25 1.04 26.76 0.83
N VAL A 26 0.24 27.26 -0.12
CA VAL A 26 -1.12 26.78 -0.36
C VAL A 26 -1.12 25.30 -0.74
N GLY A 27 -0.21 24.87 -1.63
CA GLY A 27 -0.04 23.47 -1.99
C GLY A 27 0.31 22.58 -0.79
N TYR A 28 1.23 23.02 0.07
CA TYR A 28 1.58 22.30 1.31
C TYR A 28 0.37 22.16 2.25
N PHE A 29 -0.40 23.23 2.46
CA PHE A 29 -1.60 23.16 3.29
C PHE A 29 -2.71 22.31 2.65
N ALA A 30 -2.85 22.34 1.32
CA ALA A 30 -3.81 21.49 0.61
C ALA A 30 -3.52 19.99 0.83
N VAL A 31 -2.25 19.59 0.74
CA VAL A 31 -1.82 18.22 1.02
C VAL A 31 -1.96 17.90 2.51
N LYS A 32 -1.49 18.78 3.40
CA LYS A 32 -1.50 18.56 4.86
C LYS A 32 -2.91 18.44 5.44
N LEU A 33 -3.87 19.20 4.91
CA LEU A 33 -5.27 19.17 5.33
C LEU A 33 -6.09 18.10 4.59
N GLY A 34 -5.46 17.33 3.68
CA GLY A 34 -6.12 16.25 2.96
C GLY A 34 -7.09 16.69 1.87
N PHE A 35 -7.00 17.95 1.41
CA PHE A 35 -7.83 18.46 0.30
C PHE A 35 -7.52 17.80 -1.05
N THR A 36 -6.40 17.08 -1.16
CA THR A 36 -6.00 16.31 -2.34
C THR A 36 -6.16 14.80 -2.16
N ASN A 37 -6.86 14.34 -1.11
CA ASN A 37 -7.06 12.92 -0.88
C ASN A 37 -8.06 12.35 -1.88
N GLU A 38 -7.66 11.33 -2.63
CA GLU A 38 -8.56 10.56 -3.48
C GLU A 38 -9.50 9.73 -2.60
N THR A 39 -10.81 9.79 -2.88
CA THR A 39 -11.80 8.98 -2.17
C THR A 39 -11.70 7.51 -2.59
N GLY A 40 -11.44 6.63 -1.62
CA GLY A 40 -11.54 5.18 -1.83
C GLY A 40 -12.96 4.74 -2.17
N ILE A 41 -13.10 3.54 -2.71
CA ILE A 41 -14.39 2.97 -3.12
C ILE A 41 -14.82 1.85 -2.16
N ILE A 42 -16.13 1.67 -2.00
CA ILE A 42 -16.75 0.58 -1.22
C ILE A 42 -17.47 -0.34 -2.20
N ASP A 43 -17.29 -1.66 -2.07
CA ASP A 43 -17.75 -2.62 -3.09
C ASP A 43 -19.27 -2.66 -3.29
N ILE A 44 -20.07 -2.24 -2.30
CA ILE A 44 -21.54 -2.15 -2.40
C ILE A 44 -21.97 -1.11 -3.46
N GLN A 45 -21.11 -0.13 -3.77
CA GLN A 45 -21.40 0.90 -4.77
C GLN A 45 -21.17 0.41 -6.21
N ARG A 46 -20.61 -0.80 -6.41
CA ARG A 46 -20.28 -1.33 -7.75
C ARG A 46 -21.50 -1.44 -8.67
N ASP A 47 -22.66 -1.84 -8.14
CA ASP A 47 -23.86 -2.04 -8.98
C ASP A 47 -24.62 -0.73 -9.27
N ALA A 48 -24.40 0.33 -8.47
CA ALA A 48 -25.02 1.64 -8.67
C ALA A 48 -24.16 2.61 -9.49
N PHE A 49 -22.82 2.49 -9.44
CA PHE A 49 -21.89 3.40 -10.13
C PHE A 49 -21.62 3.07 -11.60
N LEU A 50 -22.07 1.90 -12.09
CA LEU A 50 -22.04 1.58 -13.53
C LEU A 50 -23.02 2.43 -14.36
N GLY A 51 -23.77 3.33 -13.71
CA GLY A 51 -24.79 4.18 -14.33
C GLY A 51 -24.40 5.62 -14.65
N ALA A 52 -23.19 6.10 -14.36
CA ALA A 52 -22.58 7.32 -14.92
C ALA A 52 -21.36 7.75 -14.10
N GLN A 53 -20.16 7.72 -14.69
CA GLN A 53 -19.22 8.84 -14.77
C GLN A 53 -18.00 8.40 -15.60
N VAL A 54 -17.65 9.22 -16.59
CA VAL A 54 -16.51 9.03 -17.49
C VAL A 54 -15.22 9.28 -16.71
N VAL A 55 -14.44 8.23 -16.47
CA VAL A 55 -13.07 8.34 -15.94
C VAL A 55 -12.16 8.82 -17.09
N PRO A 56 -11.23 9.77 -16.87
CA PRO A 56 -10.39 10.30 -17.94
C PRO A 56 -9.50 9.20 -18.56
N THR A 57 -9.55 9.09 -19.88
CA THR A 57 -8.75 8.21 -20.75
C THR A 57 -7.24 8.48 -20.64
N LYS A 58 -6.59 7.88 -19.64
CA LYS A 58 -5.33 7.14 -19.89
C LYS A 58 -5.75 5.67 -19.98
N GLU A 59 -5.22 4.90 -20.93
CA GLU A 59 -5.52 3.46 -21.01
C GLU A 59 -5.03 2.76 -19.71
N ALA A 60 -5.91 2.67 -18.71
CA ALA A 60 -5.58 2.16 -17.38
C ALA A 60 -5.68 0.63 -17.38
N GLY A 61 -4.52 -0.02 -17.25
CA GLY A 61 -4.43 -1.47 -17.12
C GLY A 61 -4.72 -2.29 -18.40
N PRO A 62 -4.74 -3.62 -18.27
CA PRO A 62 -4.96 -4.55 -19.38
C PRO A 62 -6.43 -4.56 -19.82
N LYS A 63 -6.69 -4.78 -21.13
CA LYS A 63 -8.05 -4.96 -21.68
C LYS A 63 -8.63 -6.37 -21.44
N VAL A 64 -7.89 -7.23 -20.73
CA VAL A 64 -8.26 -8.60 -20.37
C VAL A 64 -8.45 -8.69 -18.86
N PRO A 65 -9.14 -9.72 -18.33
CA PRO A 65 -9.19 -9.97 -16.89
C PRO A 65 -7.78 -9.94 -16.29
N TRP A 66 -7.63 -9.34 -15.10
CA TRP A 66 -6.31 -9.16 -14.47
C TRP A 66 -5.54 -10.49 -14.33
N LYS A 67 -6.24 -11.60 -14.11
CA LYS A 67 -5.69 -12.96 -13.99
C LYS A 67 -5.04 -13.49 -15.29
N GLU A 68 -5.40 -12.91 -16.44
CA GLU A 68 -4.89 -13.28 -17.76
C GLU A 68 -3.85 -12.27 -18.28
N SER A 69 -3.60 -11.21 -17.52
CA SER A 69 -2.71 -10.12 -17.92
C SER A 69 -1.23 -10.49 -17.88
N GLU A 70 -0.41 -9.80 -18.68
CA GLU A 70 1.05 -9.92 -18.62
C GLU A 70 1.58 -9.48 -17.25
N GLU A 71 0.97 -8.46 -16.65
CA GLU A 71 1.28 -7.97 -15.31
C GLU A 71 1.16 -9.08 -14.27
N TRP A 72 0.11 -9.89 -14.35
CA TRP A 72 -0.06 -11.06 -13.48
C TRP A 72 0.99 -12.14 -13.75
N GLN A 73 1.35 -12.41 -15.00
CA GLN A 73 2.39 -13.39 -15.33
C GLN A 73 3.76 -12.98 -14.75
N VAL A 74 4.08 -11.68 -14.80
CA VAL A 74 5.30 -11.14 -14.19
C VAL A 74 5.24 -11.26 -12.66
N LEU A 75 4.13 -10.83 -12.06
CA LEU A 75 3.92 -10.85 -10.63
C LEU A 75 3.95 -12.27 -10.05
N SER A 76 3.25 -13.22 -10.68
CA SER A 76 3.25 -14.63 -10.24
C SER A 76 4.65 -15.23 -10.29
N ALA A 77 5.44 -14.97 -11.34
CA ALA A 77 6.83 -15.43 -11.41
C ALA A 77 7.73 -14.82 -10.31
N ALA A 78 7.49 -13.57 -9.92
CA ALA A 78 8.19 -12.96 -8.78
C ALA A 78 7.77 -13.59 -7.45
N ILE A 79 6.47 -13.78 -7.22
CA ILE A 79 5.93 -14.43 -6.02
C ILE A 79 6.48 -15.86 -5.86
N THR A 80 6.52 -16.64 -6.93
CA THR A 80 7.06 -18.00 -6.90
C THR A 80 8.53 -18.03 -6.49
N ARG A 81 9.34 -17.06 -6.92
CA ARG A 81 10.74 -16.95 -6.49
C ARG A 81 10.86 -16.58 -5.01
N ASP A 82 9.93 -15.78 -4.51
CA ASP A 82 9.89 -15.32 -3.13
C ASP A 82 9.20 -16.30 -2.17
N GLN A 83 8.74 -17.46 -2.63
CA GLN A 83 7.93 -18.41 -1.84
C GLN A 83 8.56 -18.71 -0.46
N ALA A 84 9.85 -19.03 -0.41
CA ALA A 84 10.53 -19.35 0.84
C ALA A 84 10.57 -18.15 1.80
N VAL A 85 10.77 -16.96 1.25
CA VAL A 85 10.84 -15.70 2.01
C VAL A 85 9.45 -15.32 2.56
N LEU A 86 8.41 -15.47 1.74
CA LEU A 86 7.01 -15.29 2.13
C LEU A 86 6.61 -16.27 3.24
N ASN A 87 6.95 -17.55 3.10
CA ASN A 87 6.65 -18.57 4.10
C ASN A 87 7.35 -18.30 5.43
N LYS A 88 8.59 -17.79 5.38
CA LYS A 88 9.30 -17.36 6.58
C LYS A 88 8.58 -16.18 7.26
N ALA A 89 8.29 -15.11 6.52
CA ALA A 89 7.58 -13.95 7.06
C ALA A 89 6.19 -14.31 7.61
N ALA A 90 5.49 -15.23 6.95
CA ALA A 90 4.20 -15.77 7.40
C ALA A 90 4.31 -16.51 8.74
N THR A 91 5.34 -17.37 8.86
CA THR A 91 5.61 -18.10 10.11
C THR A 91 5.89 -17.14 11.26
N ASP A 92 6.77 -16.15 11.04
CA ASP A 92 7.20 -15.23 12.09
C ASP A 92 6.08 -14.25 12.50
N SER A 93 5.26 -13.79 11.55
CA SER A 93 4.12 -12.90 11.85
C SER A 93 2.88 -13.63 12.35
N GLY A 94 2.77 -14.95 12.13
CA GLY A 94 1.56 -15.72 12.41
C GLY A 94 0.37 -15.30 11.54
N VAL A 95 0.64 -14.82 10.32
CA VAL A 95 -0.34 -14.49 9.28
C VAL A 95 -0.05 -15.36 8.06
N SER A 96 -1.07 -15.89 7.38
CA SER A 96 -0.84 -16.81 6.26
C SER A 96 -0.07 -16.14 5.12
N ALA A 97 0.84 -16.88 4.48
CA ALA A 97 1.58 -16.40 3.32
C ALA A 97 0.64 -15.94 2.21
N ARG A 98 -0.50 -16.62 2.04
CA ARG A 98 -1.52 -16.26 1.06
C ARG A 98 -2.18 -14.91 1.34
N LEU A 99 -2.42 -14.55 2.61
CA LEU A 99 -2.97 -13.23 2.97
C LEU A 99 -1.93 -12.12 2.78
N ILE A 100 -0.66 -12.36 3.15
CA ILE A 100 0.42 -11.40 2.84
C ILE A 100 0.50 -11.18 1.32
N THR A 101 0.49 -12.27 0.55
CA THR A 101 0.50 -12.21 -0.92
C THR A 101 -0.75 -11.55 -1.50
N ALA A 102 -1.93 -11.71 -0.91
CA ALA A 102 -3.14 -11.03 -1.37
C ALA A 102 -3.00 -9.51 -1.35
N ASN A 103 -2.40 -8.97 -0.30
CA ASN A 103 -2.07 -7.54 -0.20
C ASN A 103 -0.97 -7.15 -1.19
N LEU A 104 0.07 -7.98 -1.35
CA LEU A 104 1.11 -7.76 -2.37
C LEU A 104 0.50 -7.68 -3.77
N VAL A 105 -0.44 -8.56 -4.10
CA VAL A 105 -1.09 -8.60 -5.42
C VAL A 105 -1.86 -7.31 -5.69
N ALA A 106 -2.65 -6.85 -4.71
CA ALA A 106 -3.38 -5.60 -4.85
C ALA A 106 -2.43 -4.40 -5.00
N GLU A 107 -1.35 -4.32 -4.23
CA GLU A 107 -0.35 -3.24 -4.35
C GLU A 107 0.37 -3.25 -5.70
N GLN A 108 0.86 -4.40 -6.13
CA GLN A 108 1.69 -4.51 -7.33
C GLN A 108 0.86 -4.34 -8.61
N LEU A 109 -0.35 -4.91 -8.68
CA LEU A 109 -1.22 -4.69 -9.82
C LEU A 109 -1.70 -3.25 -9.91
N ARG A 110 -1.99 -2.60 -8.78
CA ARG A 110 -2.27 -1.16 -8.75
C ARG A 110 -1.10 -0.36 -9.34
N LEU A 111 0.13 -0.66 -8.93
CA LEU A 111 1.33 -0.02 -9.46
C LEU A 111 1.45 -0.26 -10.98
N PHE A 112 1.38 -1.51 -11.43
CA PHE A 112 1.60 -1.88 -12.83
C PHE A 112 0.53 -1.32 -13.78
N PHE A 113 -0.73 -1.24 -13.34
CA PHE A 113 -1.81 -0.69 -14.15
C PHE A 113 -1.78 0.83 -14.24
N THR A 114 -1.24 1.51 -13.22
CA THR A 114 -1.15 2.97 -13.18
C THR A 114 0.13 3.48 -13.87
N GLU A 115 1.25 2.77 -13.69
CA GLU A 115 2.60 3.15 -14.17
C GLU A 115 3.06 2.31 -15.38
N ARG A 116 2.22 2.26 -16.43
CA ARG A 116 2.40 1.36 -17.59
C ARG A 116 3.72 1.56 -18.37
N GLU A 117 4.24 2.78 -18.43
CA GLU A 117 5.52 3.08 -19.11
C GLU A 117 6.70 2.47 -18.33
N TYR A 118 6.77 2.71 -17.02
CA TYR A 118 7.78 2.12 -16.14
C TYR A 118 7.69 0.60 -16.10
N TYR A 119 6.48 0.04 -16.10
CA TYR A 119 6.27 -1.40 -16.18
C TYR A 119 6.93 -2.03 -17.40
N LYS A 120 6.70 -1.49 -18.60
CA LYS A 120 7.29 -2.03 -19.83
C LYS A 120 8.81 -1.90 -19.86
N GLN A 121 9.35 -0.81 -19.32
CA GLN A 121 10.77 -0.52 -19.40
C GLN A 121 11.60 -1.31 -18.37
N PHE A 122 11.06 -1.55 -17.17
CA PHE A 122 11.85 -2.05 -16.03
C PHE A 122 11.30 -3.36 -15.45
N PHE A 123 9.99 -3.44 -15.17
CA PHE A 123 9.42 -4.60 -14.46
C PHE A 123 9.26 -5.81 -15.38
N TYR A 124 8.77 -5.60 -16.61
CA TYR A 124 8.52 -6.68 -17.56
C TYR A 124 9.79 -7.47 -17.96
N PRO A 125 10.91 -6.84 -18.39
CA PRO A 125 12.10 -7.59 -18.84
C PRO A 125 12.78 -8.36 -17.71
N LEU A 126 12.75 -7.83 -16.49
CA LEU A 126 13.45 -8.38 -15.32
C LEU A 126 12.56 -9.28 -14.46
N LYS A 127 11.25 -9.28 -14.72
CA LYS A 127 10.21 -9.96 -13.95
C LYS A 127 10.23 -9.66 -12.45
N ILE A 128 10.58 -8.43 -12.07
CA ILE A 128 10.76 -8.01 -10.67
C ILE A 128 9.51 -7.31 -10.11
N LEU A 129 9.42 -7.26 -8.77
CA LEU A 129 8.44 -6.44 -8.06
C LEU A 129 8.85 -4.96 -8.13
N GLY A 130 7.87 -4.06 -8.14
CA GLY A 130 8.09 -2.63 -8.12
C GLY A 130 8.15 -2.07 -6.70
N SER A 131 9.12 -1.18 -6.46
CA SER A 131 9.07 -0.24 -5.34
C SER A 131 8.15 0.93 -5.73
N GLN A 132 7.26 1.37 -4.85
CA GLN A 132 6.20 2.30 -5.22
C GLN A 132 6.71 3.72 -5.47
N THR A 133 7.23 4.42 -4.45
CA THR A 133 7.71 5.81 -4.54
C THR A 133 8.67 6.13 -3.40
N GLN A 134 9.15 7.38 -3.30
CA GLN A 134 9.87 7.86 -2.11
C GLN A 134 9.02 7.84 -0.82
N PHE A 135 7.68 7.77 -0.94
CA PHE A 135 6.74 7.86 0.19
C PHE A 135 6.21 6.50 0.67
N SER A 136 6.42 5.43 -0.11
CA SER A 136 5.96 4.07 0.18
C SER A 136 7.07 3.08 -0.17
N TRP A 137 7.58 2.37 0.83
CA TRP A 137 8.81 1.60 0.74
C TRP A 137 8.56 0.11 0.47
N GLY A 138 9.49 -0.47 -0.30
CA GLY A 138 9.52 -1.89 -0.58
C GLY A 138 8.39 -2.37 -1.48
N VAL A 139 8.30 -3.68 -1.62
CA VAL A 139 7.34 -4.34 -2.51
C VAL A 139 5.92 -4.34 -1.94
N MET A 140 5.78 -4.17 -0.61
CA MET A 140 4.50 -4.04 0.08
C MET A 140 3.98 -2.60 0.18
N GLY A 141 4.71 -1.61 -0.36
CA GLY A 141 4.24 -0.23 -0.44
C GLY A 141 4.04 0.48 0.90
N MET A 142 4.69 0.03 1.96
CA MET A 142 4.44 0.52 3.31
C MET A 142 5.05 1.91 3.52
N LYS A 143 4.23 2.84 4.00
CA LYS A 143 4.71 4.17 4.40
C LYS A 143 5.58 4.08 5.66
N GLU A 144 6.55 4.97 5.77
CA GLU A 144 7.44 5.04 6.94
C GLU A 144 6.66 5.23 8.25
N ASP A 145 5.67 6.12 8.26
CA ASP A 145 4.88 6.39 9.47
C ASP A 145 4.08 5.16 9.93
N THR A 146 3.60 4.36 8.97
CA THR A 146 2.96 3.06 9.25
C THR A 146 3.97 2.07 9.83
N ALA A 147 5.16 1.96 9.26
CA ALA A 147 6.21 1.07 9.77
C ALA A 147 6.59 1.41 11.22
N ILE A 148 6.76 2.70 11.52
CA ILE A 148 7.01 3.19 12.88
C ILE A 148 5.88 2.81 13.84
N LYS A 149 4.61 2.95 13.42
CA LYS A 149 3.46 2.53 14.24
C LYS A 149 3.47 1.02 14.50
N VAL A 150 3.82 0.21 13.49
CA VAL A 150 3.97 -1.25 13.65
C VAL A 150 4.99 -1.55 14.75
N GLU A 151 6.18 -0.95 14.67
CA GLU A 151 7.24 -1.10 15.67
C GLU A 151 6.77 -0.71 17.08
N GLN A 152 6.07 0.42 17.21
CA GLN A 152 5.55 0.91 18.49
C GLN A 152 4.48 -0.02 19.07
N HIS A 153 3.52 -0.45 18.25
CA HIS A 153 2.43 -1.34 18.69
C HIS A 153 2.93 -2.74 19.06
N LEU A 154 4.07 -3.19 18.56
CA LEU A 154 4.69 -4.42 19.06
C LEU A 154 5.17 -4.30 20.49
N LYS A 155 5.56 -3.10 20.94
CA LYS A 155 6.21 -2.87 22.24
C LYS A 155 5.30 -2.28 23.31
N ASP A 156 4.05 -1.99 22.97
CA ASP A 156 3.10 -1.35 23.87
C ASP A 156 1.94 -2.29 24.23
N PRO A 157 2.01 -3.02 25.36
CA PRO A 157 0.94 -3.90 25.82
C PRO A 157 -0.40 -3.19 26.11
N SER A 158 -0.40 -1.86 26.24
CA SER A 158 -1.62 -1.08 26.42
C SER A 158 -2.30 -0.70 25.10
N SER A 159 -1.59 -0.82 23.98
CA SER A 159 -2.14 -0.56 22.67
C SER A 159 -3.22 -1.59 22.33
N PRO A 160 -4.38 -1.17 21.79
CA PRO A 160 -5.37 -2.13 21.30
C PRO A 160 -4.83 -2.96 20.13
N PHE A 161 -3.79 -2.49 19.44
CA PHE A 161 -3.13 -3.19 18.35
C PHE A 161 -2.07 -4.19 18.82
N TYR A 162 -1.79 -4.31 20.11
CA TYR A 162 -0.74 -5.17 20.62
C TYR A 162 -1.04 -6.66 20.35
N PRO A 163 -0.19 -7.36 19.57
CA PRO A 163 -0.49 -8.72 19.14
C PRO A 163 -0.03 -9.80 20.14
N GLY A 164 0.71 -9.42 21.20
CA GLY A 164 1.20 -10.32 22.24
C GLY A 164 2.73 -10.39 22.33
N ALA A 165 3.22 -10.85 23.49
CA ALA A 165 4.63 -10.82 23.86
C ALA A 165 5.55 -11.59 22.90
N GLN A 166 5.07 -12.68 22.27
CA GLN A 166 5.89 -13.44 21.33
C GLN A 166 6.34 -12.63 20.09
N TYR A 167 5.69 -11.50 19.78
CA TYR A 167 6.02 -10.67 18.62
C TYR A 167 6.93 -9.50 18.96
N GLU A 168 7.14 -9.18 20.24
CA GLU A 168 7.81 -7.95 20.69
C GLU A 168 9.17 -7.76 20.04
N HIS A 169 9.97 -8.83 19.91
CA HIS A 169 11.37 -8.75 19.50
C HIS A 169 11.60 -8.98 18.01
N LEU A 170 10.54 -9.16 17.21
CA LEU A 170 10.67 -9.52 15.80
C LEU A 170 11.25 -8.39 14.94
N LEU A 171 11.14 -7.14 15.38
CA LEU A 171 11.62 -5.96 14.66
C LEU A 171 12.79 -5.24 15.35
N ASP A 172 13.41 -5.82 16.38
CA ASP A 172 14.50 -5.18 17.13
C ASP A 172 15.65 -4.74 16.21
N PHE A 173 16.02 -3.46 16.31
CA PHE A 173 17.10 -2.85 15.54
C PHE A 173 18.46 -3.26 16.09
N GLN A 174 19.43 -3.45 15.19
CA GLN A 174 20.78 -3.86 15.54
C GLN A 174 21.78 -2.70 15.55
N THR A 175 21.36 -1.54 15.02
CA THR A 175 22.17 -0.34 14.90
C THR A 175 21.57 0.81 15.69
N THR A 176 22.38 1.84 15.92
CA THR A 176 21.91 3.10 16.53
C THR A 176 21.23 4.02 15.51
N ASP A 177 21.44 3.81 14.21
CA ASP A 177 20.80 4.55 13.12
C ASP A 177 19.54 3.81 12.64
N ILE A 178 18.50 3.92 13.47
CA ILE A 178 17.24 3.19 13.31
C ILE A 178 16.55 3.53 11.97
N GLU A 179 16.57 4.80 11.56
CA GLU A 179 15.92 5.27 10.33
C GLU A 179 16.55 4.60 9.11
N LYS A 180 17.90 4.64 9.03
CA LYS A 180 18.62 4.00 7.94
C LYS A 180 18.47 2.49 7.94
N GLU A 181 18.52 1.84 9.10
CA GLU A 181 18.33 0.40 9.19
C GLU A 181 16.92 0.01 8.74
N ARG A 182 15.88 0.73 9.19
CA ARG A 182 14.49 0.52 8.76
C ARG A 182 14.37 0.67 7.25
N PHE A 183 14.86 1.77 6.70
CA PHE A 183 14.83 2.01 5.25
C PHE A 183 15.49 0.85 4.50
N THR A 184 16.71 0.47 4.91
CA THR A 184 17.47 -0.62 4.28
C THR A 184 16.71 -1.95 4.32
N ARG A 185 16.16 -2.32 5.49
CA ARG A 185 15.32 -3.51 5.66
C ARG A 185 14.15 -3.50 4.67
N MET A 186 13.43 -2.38 4.59
CA MET A 186 12.21 -2.28 3.79
C MET A 186 12.47 -2.24 2.28
N THR A 187 13.62 -1.71 1.84
CA THR A 187 13.92 -1.50 0.41
C THR A 187 14.89 -2.50 -0.20
N ASP A 188 15.31 -3.53 0.55
CA ASP A 188 16.22 -4.57 0.06
C ASP A 188 15.63 -5.26 -1.19
N GLN A 189 16.30 -5.09 -2.33
CA GLN A 189 15.88 -5.62 -3.63
C GLN A 189 16.23 -7.10 -3.84
N HIS A 190 17.05 -7.68 -2.96
CA HIS A 190 17.50 -9.06 -3.04
C HIS A 190 16.78 -9.96 -2.04
N ASN A 191 16.29 -9.38 -0.94
CA ASN A 191 15.55 -10.11 0.07
C ASN A 191 14.40 -9.28 0.65
N HIS A 192 13.19 -9.58 0.19
CA HIS A 192 11.98 -8.88 0.60
C HIS A 192 11.43 -9.30 1.97
N TYR A 193 12.15 -10.13 2.75
CA TYR A 193 11.71 -10.66 4.04
C TYR A 193 11.11 -9.59 4.96
N TRP A 194 11.82 -8.48 5.15
CA TRP A 194 11.35 -7.43 6.05
C TRP A 194 10.10 -6.73 5.52
N SER A 195 10.01 -6.46 4.20
CA SER A 195 8.80 -5.89 3.61
C SER A 195 7.58 -6.78 3.86
N TYR A 196 7.73 -8.10 3.70
CA TYR A 196 6.67 -9.08 3.99
C TYR A 196 6.37 -9.21 5.48
N LEU A 197 7.40 -9.22 6.34
CA LEU A 197 7.23 -9.33 7.78
C LEU A 197 6.48 -8.14 8.35
N TYR A 198 6.85 -6.91 7.96
CA TYR A 198 6.14 -5.70 8.37
C TYR A 198 4.68 -5.74 7.93
N ALA A 199 4.39 -6.20 6.72
CA ALA A 199 3.01 -6.35 6.25
C ALA A 199 2.24 -7.40 7.06
N GLY A 200 2.85 -8.55 7.33
CA GLY A 200 2.25 -9.60 8.17
C GLY A 200 1.97 -9.11 9.59
N LEU A 201 2.91 -8.42 10.22
CA LEU A 201 2.75 -7.86 11.57
C LEU A 201 1.70 -6.76 11.60
N TYR A 202 1.63 -5.92 10.58
CA TYR A 202 0.57 -4.91 10.47
C TYR A 202 -0.82 -5.57 10.41
N ILE A 203 -1.00 -6.58 9.56
CA ILE A 203 -2.25 -7.34 9.51
C ILE A 203 -2.56 -7.97 10.87
N LYS A 204 -1.55 -8.56 11.53
CA LYS A 204 -1.70 -9.18 12.85
C LYS A 204 -2.17 -8.21 13.93
N GLN A 205 -1.66 -6.98 13.89
CA GLN A 205 -2.03 -5.91 14.80
C GLN A 205 -3.48 -5.45 14.57
N ILE A 206 -3.92 -5.36 13.32
CA ILE A 206 -5.34 -5.11 12.98
C ILE A 206 -6.22 -6.22 13.54
N GLU A 207 -5.86 -7.49 13.32
CA GLU A 207 -6.60 -8.63 13.89
C GLU A 207 -6.70 -8.55 15.42
N ALA A 208 -5.62 -8.17 16.10
CA ALA A 208 -5.58 -8.03 17.56
C ALA A 208 -6.55 -6.95 18.06
N GLN A 209 -6.58 -5.78 17.40
CA GLN A 209 -7.49 -4.68 17.73
C GLN A 209 -8.95 -5.10 17.61
N TRP A 210 -9.31 -5.72 16.49
CA TRP A 210 -10.69 -6.14 16.21
C TRP A 210 -11.15 -7.27 17.11
N LYS A 211 -10.27 -8.24 17.38
CA LYS A 211 -10.52 -9.32 18.35
C LYS A 211 -10.78 -8.76 19.75
N THR A 212 -9.94 -7.83 20.21
CA THR A 212 -10.06 -7.21 21.55
C THR A 212 -11.34 -6.38 21.67
N ALA A 213 -11.77 -5.74 20.59
CA ALA A 213 -13.02 -4.97 20.54
C ALA A 213 -14.29 -5.84 20.43
N GLY A 214 -14.17 -7.18 20.35
CA GLY A 214 -15.31 -8.09 20.26
C GLY A 214 -15.86 -8.31 18.85
N PHE A 215 -15.15 -7.85 17.81
CA PHE A 215 -15.53 -7.99 16.40
C PHE A 215 -14.42 -8.70 15.62
N PRO A 216 -14.08 -9.97 15.90
CA PRO A 216 -12.97 -10.63 15.22
C PRO A 216 -13.21 -10.71 13.70
N ILE A 217 -12.23 -10.27 12.91
CA ILE A 217 -12.25 -10.28 11.44
C ILE A 217 -11.21 -11.23 10.83
N THR A 218 -10.61 -12.10 11.64
CA THR A 218 -9.72 -13.16 11.13
C THR A 218 -10.46 -13.98 10.07
N GLY A 219 -9.84 -14.13 8.90
CA GLY A 219 -10.43 -14.80 7.73
C GLY A 219 -11.33 -13.91 6.86
N ASN A 220 -11.67 -12.68 7.29
CA ASN A 220 -12.35 -11.71 6.42
C ASN A 220 -11.30 -10.93 5.60
N ILE A 221 -10.87 -11.55 4.51
CA ILE A 221 -9.74 -11.10 3.70
C ILE A 221 -10.00 -9.72 3.10
N GLY A 222 -11.19 -9.51 2.52
CA GLY A 222 -11.55 -8.21 1.95
C GLY A 222 -11.45 -7.07 2.96
N VAL A 223 -11.95 -7.26 4.19
CA VAL A 223 -11.88 -6.25 5.25
C VAL A 223 -10.46 -6.06 5.75
N LEU A 224 -9.71 -7.14 6.01
CA LEU A 224 -8.32 -7.05 6.46
C LEU A 224 -7.45 -6.28 5.45
N SER A 225 -7.59 -6.58 4.16
CA SER A 225 -6.87 -5.88 3.09
C SER A 225 -7.36 -4.45 2.88
N THR A 226 -8.65 -4.18 3.11
CA THR A 226 -9.18 -2.79 3.13
C THR A 226 -8.45 -1.98 4.19
N LEU A 227 -8.41 -2.47 5.43
CA LEU A 227 -7.78 -1.80 6.58
C LEU A 227 -6.27 -1.64 6.41
N TYR A 228 -5.59 -2.66 5.87
CA TYR A 228 -4.19 -2.57 5.47
C TYR A 228 -3.95 -1.37 4.55
N ASN A 229 -4.77 -1.23 3.51
CA ASN A 229 -4.63 -0.17 2.51
C ASN A 229 -4.92 1.24 3.05
N ILE A 230 -5.93 1.38 3.92
CA ILE A 230 -6.38 2.71 4.37
C ILE A 230 -5.71 3.19 5.66
N GLY A 231 -5.04 2.33 6.43
CA GLY A 231 -4.24 2.74 7.59
C GLY A 231 -4.90 2.49 8.95
N PHE A 232 -4.08 2.38 10.00
CA PHE A 232 -4.51 2.21 11.40
C PHE A 232 -5.59 3.21 11.86
N SER A 233 -5.50 4.48 11.44
CA SER A 233 -6.43 5.55 11.85
C SER A 233 -7.87 5.33 11.36
N HIS A 234 -8.05 4.47 10.37
CA HIS A 234 -9.37 4.12 9.83
C HIS A 234 -9.87 2.76 10.33
N SER A 235 -9.07 2.05 11.14
CA SER A 235 -9.45 0.79 11.76
C SER A 235 -10.34 1.02 12.96
N ASN A 236 -11.66 1.05 12.69
CA ASN A 236 -12.72 1.26 13.66
C ASN A 236 -13.58 -0.01 13.77
N PRO A 237 -13.32 -0.88 14.78
CA PRO A 237 -14.05 -2.13 14.96
C PRO A 237 -15.55 -1.92 15.06
N ASN A 238 -16.32 -2.72 14.31
CA ASN A 238 -17.77 -2.64 14.26
C ASN A 238 -18.37 -3.98 13.77
N PRO A 239 -19.68 -4.25 13.96
CA PRO A 239 -20.28 -5.54 13.62
C PRO A 239 -20.46 -5.82 12.13
N ASP A 240 -20.36 -4.81 11.25
CA ASP A 240 -20.65 -4.95 9.82
C ASP A 240 -19.61 -4.19 8.96
N PRO A 241 -18.33 -4.60 9.04
CA PRO A 241 -17.26 -3.96 8.27
C PRO A 241 -17.47 -4.16 6.77
N LYS A 242 -17.07 -3.16 5.99
CA LYS A 242 -17.22 -3.17 4.52
C LYS A 242 -15.89 -3.35 3.83
N VAL A 243 -15.92 -4.09 2.72
CA VAL A 243 -14.79 -4.24 1.79
C VAL A 243 -14.70 -2.99 0.91
N GLY A 244 -13.48 -2.46 0.76
CA GLY A 244 -13.21 -1.24 0.01
C GLY A 244 -11.71 -0.94 -0.11
N GLY A 245 -11.37 0.35 -0.14
CA GLY A 245 -10.01 0.86 -0.26
C GLY A 245 -9.78 1.63 -1.56
N ALA A 246 -8.51 1.85 -1.92
CA ALA A 246 -8.14 2.53 -3.15
C ALA A 246 -8.74 1.81 -4.38
N ALA A 247 -9.21 2.58 -5.37
CA ALA A 247 -9.68 2.05 -6.63
C ALA A 247 -8.51 1.55 -7.49
N ILE A 248 -8.68 0.37 -8.10
CA ILE A 248 -7.72 -0.26 -9.00
C ILE A 248 -8.46 -0.58 -10.30
N THR A 249 -8.12 0.11 -11.38
CA THR A 249 -8.75 -0.10 -12.69
C THR A 249 -7.87 -1.01 -13.55
N ALA A 250 -8.47 -2.10 -14.03
CA ALA A 250 -7.89 -3.04 -14.96
C ALA A 250 -8.80 -3.15 -16.19
N GLY A 251 -8.51 -2.35 -17.22
CA GLY A 251 -9.37 -2.26 -18.40
C GLY A 251 -10.71 -1.63 -18.04
N ASP A 252 -11.81 -2.33 -18.36
CA ASP A 252 -13.17 -1.84 -18.12
C ASP A 252 -13.70 -2.16 -16.71
N LYS A 253 -12.89 -2.80 -15.86
CA LYS A 253 -13.30 -3.19 -14.51
C LYS A 253 -12.49 -2.45 -13.46
N THR A 254 -13.20 -1.87 -12.50
CA THR A 254 -12.62 -1.29 -11.29
C THR A 254 -12.87 -2.20 -10.10
N PHE A 255 -11.81 -2.45 -9.33
CA PHE A 255 -11.82 -3.20 -8.08
C PHE A 255 -11.47 -2.25 -6.94
N SER A 256 -12.01 -2.49 -5.75
CA SER A 256 -11.39 -1.94 -4.54
C SER A 256 -10.13 -2.74 -4.21
N PHE A 257 -9.20 -2.14 -3.46
CA PHE A 257 -8.02 -2.84 -2.98
C PHE A 257 -8.38 -4.13 -2.22
N GLY A 258 -9.29 -4.03 -1.25
CA GLY A 258 -9.77 -5.16 -0.47
C GLY A 258 -10.44 -6.23 -1.35
N GLY A 259 -11.28 -5.81 -2.30
CA GLY A 259 -11.95 -6.73 -3.21
C GLY A 259 -11.00 -7.46 -4.16
N LEU A 260 -9.95 -6.80 -4.65
CA LEU A 260 -8.92 -7.45 -5.49
C LEU A 260 -8.09 -8.45 -4.69
N ALA A 261 -7.70 -8.10 -3.46
CA ALA A 261 -6.98 -8.99 -2.56
C ALA A 261 -7.83 -10.24 -2.21
N GLU A 262 -9.13 -10.05 -1.93
CA GLU A 262 -10.06 -11.15 -1.68
C GLU A 262 -10.27 -12.04 -2.92
N ASP A 263 -10.39 -11.46 -4.11
CA ASP A 263 -10.49 -12.20 -5.38
C ASP A 263 -9.25 -13.07 -5.63
N PHE A 264 -8.05 -12.55 -5.36
CA PHE A 264 -6.82 -13.36 -5.40
C PHE A 264 -6.87 -14.47 -4.35
N TYR A 265 -7.15 -14.15 -3.08
CA TYR A 265 -7.14 -15.13 -1.99
C TYR A 265 -8.09 -16.29 -2.27
N ASN A 266 -9.27 -16.02 -2.81
CA ASN A 266 -10.27 -17.06 -3.06
C ASN A 266 -10.03 -17.85 -4.36
N SER A 267 -9.22 -17.33 -5.28
CA SER A 267 -8.87 -18.02 -6.53
C SER A 267 -8.03 -19.28 -6.32
N ASP A 268 -7.82 -20.06 -7.39
CA ASP A 268 -6.89 -21.19 -7.41
C ASP A 268 -5.47 -20.80 -7.87
N LEU A 269 -5.22 -19.50 -8.05
CA LEU A 269 -3.91 -18.99 -8.44
C LEU A 269 -2.89 -19.27 -7.33
N LEU A 270 -1.76 -19.87 -7.73
CA LEU A 270 -0.62 -20.21 -6.87
C LEU A 270 -1.00 -21.09 -5.66
N ILE A 271 -2.11 -21.84 -5.72
CA ILE A 271 -2.63 -22.63 -4.60
C ILE A 271 -1.65 -23.73 -4.14
N ASP A 272 -0.82 -24.21 -5.06
CA ASP A 272 0.22 -25.22 -4.87
C ASP A 272 1.37 -24.72 -3.98
N ILE A 273 1.69 -23.43 -4.07
CA ILE A 273 2.78 -22.81 -3.28
C ILE A 273 2.28 -21.92 -2.13
N LEU A 274 1.03 -21.46 -2.20
CA LEU A 274 0.37 -20.56 -1.25
C LEU A 274 -1.04 -21.10 -0.93
N PRO A 275 -1.17 -22.14 -0.09
CA PRO A 275 -2.47 -22.71 0.27
C PRO A 275 -3.36 -21.72 1.05
N LYS A 276 -4.67 -21.99 1.04
CA LYS A 276 -5.69 -21.20 1.76
C LYS A 276 -5.57 -21.30 3.27
#